data_AF-A0A5M9WYG3-F1
#
_entry.id   AF-A0A5M9WYG3-F1
#
_cell.length_a   1.000
_cell.length_b   1.000
_cell.length_c   1.000
_cell.angle_alpha   90.00
_cell.angle_beta   90.00
_cell.angle_gamma   90.00
#
_symmetry.space_group_name_H-M   'P 1'
#
loop_
_entity.id
_entity.type
_entity.pdbx_description
1 polymer ?
#
loop_
_entity_poly.entity_id
_entity_poly.type
_entity_poly.pdbx_seq_one_letter_code
_entity_poly.pdbx_strand_id
1 'polypeptide(L)'
;MNCRIVAYPKSEASMTTNMEVDIMKEQNGQSSAVTDPRRLLNGTIFNETQEVLMVFGGEGQGGFDNSIISLQPGQHTVDGFDCDGFYLPSDRTVGQIVDTAKQGPAAVKIKDYQTMKVTQDGNFYVLDTHNWGVYRQGELNWDIRDYTYQQVKEWSE
;
A
#
# COMPACT_ATOMS: atom_id res chain seq x y z
N MET A 1 7.01 -1.85 -15.53
CA MET A 1 6.88 -2.59 -14.25
C MET A 1 5.39 -2.72 -13.98
N ASN A 2 4.89 -3.93 -13.72
CA ASN A 2 3.46 -4.18 -13.51
C ASN A 2 3.20 -4.49 -12.04
N CYS A 3 2.59 -3.56 -11.32
CA CYS A 3 1.99 -3.81 -10.01
C CYS A 3 0.57 -4.36 -10.24
N ARG A 4 0.14 -5.36 -9.45
CA ARG A 4 -1.15 -6.04 -9.62
C ARG A 4 -2.09 -5.63 -8.48
N ILE A 5 -3.28 -5.17 -8.85
CA ILE A 5 -4.36 -4.89 -7.90
C ILE A 5 -4.97 -6.23 -7.48
N VAL A 6 -5.06 -6.47 -6.17
CA VAL A 6 -5.70 -7.66 -5.65
C VAL A 6 -7.20 -7.41 -5.60
N ALA A 7 -7.95 -8.18 -6.39
CA ALA A 7 -9.39 -8.03 -6.50
C ALA A 7 -10.10 -8.71 -5.32
N TYR A 8 -10.96 -7.99 -4.61
CA TYR A 8 -11.89 -8.60 -3.67
C TYR A 8 -13.05 -9.26 -4.41
N PRO A 9 -13.51 -10.46 -4.00
CA PRO A 9 -14.77 -10.99 -4.52
C PRO A 9 -15.90 -10.02 -4.17
N LYS A 10 -16.60 -9.52 -5.20
CA LYS A 10 -17.68 -8.55 -5.06
C LYS A 10 -18.80 -9.13 -4.18
N SER A 11 -19.10 -8.49 -3.06
CA SER A 11 -20.47 -8.51 -2.51
C SER A 11 -21.33 -7.58 -3.36
N GLU A 12 -22.39 -8.10 -3.96
CA GLU A 12 -23.32 -7.33 -4.77
C GLU A 12 -23.99 -6.22 -3.95
N ALA A 13 -23.72 -4.97 -4.31
CA ALA A 13 -24.57 -3.83 -3.99
C ALA A 13 -24.53 -2.83 -5.16
N SER A 14 -25.69 -2.23 -5.40
CA SER A 14 -26.18 -1.68 -6.67
C SER A 14 -26.00 -0.16 -6.80
N MET A 15 -25.97 0.29 -8.07
CA MET A 15 -26.47 1.57 -8.64
C MET A 15 -25.62 2.87 -8.62
N THR A 16 -25.11 3.19 -9.83
CA THR A 16 -25.17 4.45 -10.63
C THR A 16 -24.80 5.82 -10.02
N THR A 17 -23.92 6.56 -10.71
CA THR A 17 -24.31 7.65 -11.65
C THR A 17 -23.11 8.17 -12.46
N ASN A 18 -23.39 8.58 -13.70
CA ASN A 18 -22.49 9.23 -14.64
C ASN A 18 -22.18 10.67 -14.20
N MET A 19 -20.93 11.12 -14.39
CA MET A 19 -20.61 12.54 -14.46
C MET A 19 -19.60 12.77 -15.58
N GLU A 20 -20.10 13.24 -16.73
CA GLU A 20 -19.30 13.83 -17.79
C GLU A 20 -18.69 15.14 -17.28
N VAL A 21 -17.40 15.35 -17.56
CA VAL A 21 -16.81 16.70 -17.58
C VAL A 21 -15.97 16.83 -18.84
N ASP A 22 -16.54 17.50 -19.83
CA ASP A 22 -15.85 18.06 -20.97
C ASP A 22 -14.86 19.15 -20.51
N ILE A 23 -13.58 19.02 -20.86
CA ILE A 23 -12.66 20.17 -20.91
C ILE A 23 -11.86 20.12 -22.22
N MET A 24 -11.90 21.28 -22.89
CA MET A 24 -11.48 21.52 -24.27
C MET A 24 -9.99 21.30 -24.55
N LYS A 25 -9.73 20.99 -25.83
CA LYS A 25 -8.42 20.95 -26.50
C LYS A 25 -7.75 22.33 -26.52
N GLU A 26 -6.44 22.39 -26.29
CA GLU A 26 -5.55 23.31 -27.04
C GLU A 26 -4.13 22.74 -27.14
N GLN A 27 -3.57 22.78 -28.34
CA GLN A 27 -2.25 22.25 -28.71
C GLN A 27 -1.19 23.36 -28.62
N ASN A 28 -0.01 23.07 -28.05
CA ASN A 28 1.30 23.18 -28.71
C ASN A 28 2.48 23.10 -27.71
N GLY A 29 3.28 22.04 -27.86
CA GLY A 29 4.75 22.13 -27.81
C GLY A 29 5.44 22.52 -26.51
N GLN A 30 5.52 21.58 -25.55
CA GLN A 30 6.72 21.22 -24.74
C GLN A 30 6.24 20.38 -23.56
N SER A 31 6.32 19.05 -23.69
CA SER A 31 6.02 18.11 -22.61
C SER A 31 7.12 18.19 -21.53
N SER A 32 7.02 19.22 -20.69
CA SER A 32 7.45 19.11 -19.31
C SER A 32 6.21 18.58 -18.58
N ALA A 33 6.26 17.32 -18.16
CA ALA A 33 5.15 16.68 -17.46
C ALA A 33 4.72 17.60 -16.31
N VAL A 34 3.51 18.15 -16.41
CA VAL A 34 2.87 18.80 -15.28
C VAL A 34 2.60 17.67 -14.29
N THR A 35 3.54 17.42 -13.40
CA THR A 35 3.33 16.56 -12.24
C THR A 35 2.22 17.21 -11.45
N ASP A 36 1.06 16.55 -11.37
CA ASP A 36 0.01 16.94 -10.43
C ASP A 36 0.70 17.14 -9.07
N PRO A 37 0.68 18.35 -8.48
CA PRO A 37 1.40 18.63 -7.25
C PRO A 37 0.95 17.71 -6.11
N ARG A 38 -0.24 17.11 -6.20
CA ARG A 38 -0.71 16.07 -5.29
C ARG A 38 0.16 14.82 -5.29
N ARG A 39 0.86 14.49 -6.39
CA ARG A 39 1.78 13.35 -6.45
C ARG A 39 3.01 13.51 -5.57
N LEU A 40 3.42 14.74 -5.28
CA LEU A 40 4.51 15.01 -4.33
C LEU A 40 4.06 14.75 -2.87
N LEU A 41 2.75 14.56 -2.68
CA LEU A 41 2.13 14.36 -1.37
C LEU A 41 1.91 12.89 -1.05
N ASN A 42 2.09 12.00 -2.02
CA ASN A 42 1.80 10.60 -1.83
C ASN A 42 2.87 9.92 -0.97
N GLY A 43 2.44 9.01 -0.10
CA GLY A 43 3.36 8.05 0.51
C GLY A 43 3.95 7.11 -0.55
N THR A 44 5.14 6.58 -0.30
CA THR A 44 5.82 5.61 -1.19
C THR A 44 6.50 4.52 -0.38
N ILE A 45 6.34 3.27 -0.80
CA ILE A 45 7.06 2.13 -0.21
C ILE A 45 7.92 1.43 -1.26
N PHE A 46 9.16 1.13 -0.88
CA PHE A 46 10.08 0.26 -1.59
C PHE A 46 10.16 -1.09 -0.87
N ASN A 47 9.84 -2.17 -1.58
CA ASN A 47 10.02 -3.53 -1.11
C ASN A 47 11.44 -4.01 -1.41
N GLU A 48 12.34 -3.90 -0.44
CA GLU A 48 13.71 -4.44 -0.48
C GLU A 48 13.83 -5.77 0.30
N THR A 49 12.69 -6.43 0.57
CA THR A 49 12.62 -7.78 1.15
C THR A 49 12.74 -8.85 0.05
N GLN A 50 12.83 -10.12 0.46
CA GLN A 50 12.73 -11.26 -0.47
C GLN A 50 11.31 -11.82 -0.57
N GLU A 51 10.33 -11.10 -0.01
CA GLU A 51 8.94 -11.49 0.12
C GLU A 51 8.02 -10.56 -0.67
N VAL A 52 6.81 -11.03 -0.98
CA VAL A 52 5.77 -10.15 -1.53
C VAL A 52 5.24 -9.26 -0.40
N LEU A 53 5.23 -7.95 -0.62
CA LEU A 53 4.66 -6.99 0.30
C LEU A 53 3.26 -6.58 -0.17
N MET A 54 2.26 -6.72 0.67
CA MET A 54 0.92 -6.20 0.42
C MET A 54 0.83 -4.77 0.95
N VAL A 55 0.47 -3.83 0.08
CA VAL A 55 0.50 -2.39 0.36
C VAL A 55 -0.90 -1.81 0.33
N PHE A 56 -1.25 -1.06 1.36
CA PHE A 56 -2.50 -0.32 1.48
C PHE A 56 -2.35 1.07 0.85
N GLY A 57 -3.34 1.47 0.08
CA GLY A 57 -3.41 2.82 -0.47
C GLY A 57 -4.46 2.95 -1.56
N GLY A 58 -4.48 4.11 -2.22
CA GLY A 58 -5.44 4.42 -3.27
C GLY A 58 -6.90 4.31 -2.83
N GLU A 59 -7.81 4.29 -3.79
CA GLU A 59 -9.25 4.28 -3.54
C GLU A 59 -9.71 2.97 -2.87
N GLY A 60 -10.47 3.09 -1.78
CA GLY A 60 -11.05 1.99 -1.03
C GLY A 60 -11.84 0.99 -1.88
N GLN A 61 -11.77 -0.29 -1.52
CA GLN A 61 -12.54 -1.36 -2.15
C GLN A 61 -13.10 -2.31 -1.09
N GLY A 62 -14.23 -2.97 -1.40
CA GLY A 62 -14.80 -4.00 -0.52
C GLY A 62 -15.29 -3.49 0.85
N GLY A 63 -15.56 -2.19 0.99
CA GLY A 63 -15.96 -1.56 2.26
C GLY A 63 -14.81 -1.06 3.13
N PHE A 64 -13.57 -1.22 2.68
CA PHE A 64 -12.38 -0.71 3.36
C PHE A 64 -11.95 0.65 2.81
N ASP A 65 -11.23 1.42 3.63
CA ASP A 65 -10.76 2.77 3.28
C ASP A 65 -9.73 2.74 2.15
N ASN A 66 -9.00 1.63 1.99
CA ASN A 66 -7.93 1.47 1.01
C ASN A 66 -8.09 0.22 0.14
N SER A 67 -7.61 0.33 -1.09
CA SER A 67 -7.28 -0.85 -1.90
C SER A 67 -5.99 -1.50 -1.42
N ILE A 68 -5.72 -2.72 -1.89
CA ILE A 68 -4.46 -3.41 -1.66
C ILE A 68 -3.83 -3.79 -2.99
N ILE A 69 -2.54 -3.51 -3.10
CA ILE A 69 -1.70 -3.91 -4.22
C ILE A 69 -0.55 -4.78 -3.73
N SER A 70 -0.06 -5.68 -4.59
CA SER A 70 1.13 -6.47 -4.28
C SER A 70 2.39 -5.84 -4.88
N LEU A 71 3.45 -5.75 -4.08
CA LEU A 71 4.79 -5.38 -4.50
C LEU A 71 5.70 -6.62 -4.43
N GLN A 72 6.22 -7.03 -5.57
CA GLN A 72 7.23 -8.07 -5.65
C GLN A 72 8.57 -7.56 -5.07
N PRO A 73 9.50 -8.47 -4.70
CA PRO A 73 10.86 -8.10 -4.32
C PRO A 73 11.51 -7.13 -5.31
N GLY A 74 12.10 -6.06 -4.79
CA GLY A 74 12.74 -4.99 -5.57
C GLY A 74 11.79 -3.98 -6.22
N GLN A 75 10.47 -4.10 -6.01
CA GLN A 75 9.49 -3.14 -6.53
C GLN A 75 9.21 -2.01 -5.55
N HIS A 76 8.58 -0.95 -6.05
CA HIS A 76 8.01 0.12 -5.25
C HIS A 76 6.59 0.43 -5.72
N THR A 77 5.84 1.15 -4.91
CA THR A 77 4.52 1.67 -5.29
C THR A 77 4.61 2.49 -6.56
N VAL A 78 3.66 2.29 -7.49
CA VAL A 78 3.68 2.96 -8.79
C VAL A 78 3.48 4.48 -8.65
N ASP A 79 4.06 5.25 -9.58
CA ASP A 79 3.95 6.71 -9.58
C ASP A 79 2.49 7.18 -9.50
N GLY A 80 2.20 8.01 -8.49
CA GLY A 80 0.87 8.57 -8.26
C GLY A 80 -0.10 7.65 -7.50
N PHE A 81 0.30 6.44 -7.12
CA PHE A 81 -0.39 5.69 -6.07
C PHE A 81 -0.09 6.34 -4.72
N ASP A 82 -1.13 6.66 -3.95
CA ASP A 82 -0.95 7.19 -2.61
C ASP A 82 -0.91 6.03 -1.62
N CYS A 83 0.28 5.77 -1.08
CA CYS A 83 0.53 4.65 -0.18
C CYS A 83 0.34 5.08 1.27
N ASP A 84 -0.59 4.44 1.97
CA ASP A 84 -0.87 4.71 3.38
C ASP A 84 -0.09 3.78 4.31
N GLY A 85 0.35 2.62 3.83
CA GLY A 85 1.05 1.65 4.66
C GLY A 85 1.16 0.26 4.04
N PHE A 86 1.57 -0.72 4.81
CA PHE A 86 1.67 -2.11 4.35
C PHE A 86 1.16 -3.11 5.39
N TYR A 87 0.83 -4.32 4.93
CA TYR A 87 0.38 -5.41 5.78
C TYR A 87 1.56 -6.24 6.30
N LEU A 88 1.56 -6.50 7.61
CA LEU A 88 2.51 -7.35 8.32
C LEU A 88 1.86 -8.71 8.60
N PRO A 89 2.37 -9.82 8.03
CA PRO A 89 1.83 -11.17 8.27
C PRO A 89 1.96 -11.65 9.72
N SER A 90 1.10 -12.59 10.13
CA SER A 90 1.02 -13.06 11.51
C SER A 90 2.24 -13.81 12.03
N ASP A 91 3.05 -14.35 11.13
CA ASP A 91 4.34 -15.01 11.39
C ASP A 91 5.55 -14.11 11.08
N ARG A 92 5.33 -12.79 10.97
CA ARG A 92 6.36 -11.78 10.80
C ARG A 92 6.36 -10.79 11.95
N THR A 93 7.53 -10.21 12.20
CA THR A 93 7.72 -9.12 13.15
C THR A 93 8.22 -7.91 12.40
N VAL A 94 7.83 -6.70 12.79
CA VAL A 94 8.40 -5.46 12.28
C VAL A 94 9.11 -4.72 13.39
N GLY A 95 10.23 -4.06 13.08
CA GLY A 95 10.90 -3.17 14.01
C GLY A 95 11.58 -1.99 13.34
N GLN A 96 11.93 -1.04 14.19
CA GLN A 96 12.72 0.14 13.87
C GLN A 96 13.84 0.25 14.90
N ILE A 97 14.94 0.92 14.56
CA ILE A 97 16.11 1.02 15.45
C ILE A 97 15.74 1.53 16.86
N VAL A 98 14.72 2.38 16.97
CA VAL A 98 14.31 3.04 18.23
C VAL A 98 13.05 2.47 18.87
N ASP A 99 12.30 1.61 18.16
CA ASP A 99 10.99 1.14 18.61
C ASP A 99 11.01 -0.35 18.94
N THR A 100 10.21 -0.74 19.95
CA THR A 100 10.03 -2.16 20.27
C THR A 100 9.38 -2.88 19.10
N ALA A 101 9.98 -4.02 18.73
CA ALA A 101 9.45 -4.90 17.70
C ALA A 101 7.97 -5.27 17.94
N LYS A 102 7.19 -5.31 16.86
CA LYS A 102 5.76 -5.61 16.87
C LYS A 102 5.50 -6.84 16.00
N GLN A 103 4.85 -7.84 16.57
CA GLN A 103 4.40 -9.03 15.84
C GLN A 103 3.20 -8.69 14.94
N GLY A 104 3.01 -9.35 13.80
CA GLY A 104 1.74 -9.33 13.06
C GLY A 104 0.62 -10.18 13.72
N PRO A 105 -0.55 -10.34 13.10
CA PRO A 105 -1.00 -9.64 11.90
C PRO A 105 -1.27 -8.17 12.22
N ALA A 106 -0.86 -7.26 11.34
CA ALA A 106 -1.06 -5.83 11.54
C ALA A 106 -1.00 -5.04 10.23
N ALA A 107 -1.49 -3.81 10.26
CA ALA A 107 -1.13 -2.77 9.30
C ALA A 107 -0.04 -1.88 9.89
N VAL A 108 0.99 -1.58 9.12
CA VAL A 108 2.03 -0.60 9.46
C VAL A 108 1.76 0.65 8.66
N LYS A 109 1.38 1.73 9.34
CA LYS A 109 1.01 3.00 8.71
C LYS A 109 2.25 3.87 8.46
N ILE A 110 2.25 4.58 7.33
CA ILE A 110 3.20 5.65 7.04
C ILE A 110 2.44 6.97 6.93
N LYS A 111 3.17 8.09 6.91
CA LYS A 111 2.56 9.38 6.58
C LYS A 111 2.51 9.54 5.07
N ASP A 112 1.55 10.33 4.61
CA ASP A 112 1.64 11.07 3.36
C ASP A 112 3.06 11.66 3.21
N TYR A 113 3.53 11.82 1.96
CA TYR A 113 4.84 12.35 1.58
C TYR A 113 6.04 11.51 2.03
N GLN A 114 5.83 10.44 2.80
CA GLN A 114 6.92 9.64 3.33
C GLN A 114 7.33 8.56 2.32
N THR A 115 8.63 8.48 2.07
CA THR A 115 9.24 7.33 1.41
C THR A 115 9.80 6.39 2.46
N MET A 116 9.39 5.11 2.41
CA MET A 116 9.87 4.06 3.31
C MET A 116 10.45 2.89 2.50
N LYS A 117 11.61 2.38 2.93
CA LYS A 117 12.16 1.11 2.50
C LYS A 117 11.88 0.05 3.56
N VAL A 118 11.35 -1.07 3.12
CA VAL A 118 11.17 -2.27 3.95
C VAL A 118 12.26 -3.27 3.55
N THR A 119 13.15 -3.57 4.49
CA THR A 119 14.17 -4.61 4.36
C THR A 119 13.86 -5.78 5.30
N GLN A 120 14.60 -6.88 5.21
CA GLN A 120 14.27 -8.10 5.94
C GLN A 120 15.52 -8.82 6.48
N ASP A 121 15.42 -9.36 7.70
CA ASP A 121 16.33 -10.35 8.30
C ASP A 121 15.49 -11.53 8.83
N GLY A 122 15.53 -12.67 8.14
CA GLY A 122 14.66 -13.80 8.45
C GLY A 122 13.18 -13.40 8.46
N ASN A 123 12.46 -13.65 9.54
CA ASN A 123 11.04 -13.27 9.68
C ASN A 123 10.84 -11.84 10.22
N PHE A 124 11.89 -11.02 10.26
CA PHE A 124 11.89 -9.68 10.82
C PHE A 124 12.01 -8.62 9.72
N TYR A 125 11.02 -7.73 9.62
CA TYR A 125 11.05 -6.58 8.73
C TYR A 125 11.68 -5.37 9.43
N VAL A 126 12.60 -4.71 8.75
CA VAL A 126 13.31 -3.52 9.23
C VAL A 126 12.91 -2.33 8.37
N LEU A 127 12.46 -1.26 9.02
CA LEU A 127 12.04 -0.02 8.38
C LEU A 127 13.16 1.02 8.50
N ASP A 128 13.47 1.69 7.40
CA ASP A 128 14.51 2.73 7.33
C ASP A 128 14.05 4.11 7.85
N THR A 129 12.74 4.30 7.99
CA THR A 129 12.10 5.54 8.43
C THR A 129 11.00 5.26 9.45
N HIS A 130 10.60 6.24 10.24
CA HIS A 130 9.61 6.08 11.32
C HIS A 130 8.22 5.68 10.82
N ASN A 131 7.53 4.75 11.50
CA ASN A 131 6.14 4.39 11.17
C ASN A 131 5.16 5.21 12.02
N TRP A 132 3.97 5.46 11.49
CA TRP A 132 2.93 6.24 12.17
C TRP A 132 1.94 5.39 12.97
N GLY A 133 2.35 4.17 13.29
CA GLY A 133 1.61 3.22 14.10
C GLY A 133 1.53 1.84 13.46
N VAL A 134 1.37 0.86 14.33
CA VAL A 134 1.13 -0.54 13.97
C VAL A 134 -0.24 -0.91 14.52
N TYR A 135 -1.19 -1.14 13.62
CA TYR A 135 -2.61 -1.27 13.93
C TYR A 135 -3.09 -2.71 13.73
N ARG A 136 -3.96 -3.17 14.61
CA ARG A 136 -4.64 -4.47 14.59
C ARG A 136 -5.96 -4.39 13.86
N GLN A 137 -6.53 -5.56 13.59
CA GLN A 137 -7.87 -5.67 13.04
C GLN A 137 -8.88 -4.85 13.88
N GLY A 138 -9.65 -3.99 13.20
CA GLY A 138 -10.65 -3.14 13.82
C GLY A 138 -10.14 -1.80 14.38
N GLU A 139 -8.82 -1.56 14.43
CA GLU A 139 -8.26 -0.26 14.83
C GLU A 139 -8.19 0.73 13.66
N LEU A 140 -8.17 0.21 12.42
CA LEU A 140 -8.36 0.94 11.16
C LEU A 140 -9.41 0.19 10.32
N ASN A 141 -10.14 0.90 9.46
CA ASN A 141 -11.02 0.28 8.47
C ASN A 141 -10.23 -0.25 7.26
N TRP A 142 -9.21 -1.06 7.54
CA TRP A 142 -8.31 -1.70 6.57
C TRP A 142 -8.48 -3.21 6.66
N ASP A 143 -8.25 -3.92 5.55
CA ASP A 143 -8.38 -5.38 5.51
C ASP A 143 -7.16 -6.08 6.17
N ILE A 144 -7.16 -6.12 7.50
CA ILE A 144 -6.13 -6.78 8.31
C ILE A 144 -6.63 -8.16 8.71
N ARG A 145 -6.21 -9.18 7.96
CA ARG A 145 -6.56 -10.59 8.19
C ARG A 145 -5.53 -11.27 9.07
N ASP A 146 -5.87 -12.38 9.71
CA ASP A 146 -4.88 -13.21 10.41
C ASP A 146 -4.24 -14.23 9.45
N TYR A 147 -3.43 -13.71 8.53
CA TYR A 147 -2.72 -14.53 7.54
C TYR A 147 -1.22 -14.58 7.83
N THR A 148 -0.68 -15.80 7.82
CA THR A 148 0.77 -16.06 7.69
C THR A 148 1.28 -15.56 6.34
N TYR A 149 2.58 -15.38 6.19
CA TYR A 149 3.16 -14.95 4.93
C TYR A 149 2.83 -15.91 3.78
N GLN A 150 2.78 -17.22 4.04
CA GLN A 150 2.40 -18.20 3.02
C GLN A 150 0.98 -17.94 2.46
N GLN A 151 0.03 -17.63 3.34
CA GLN A 151 -1.33 -17.28 2.93
C GLN A 151 -1.39 -15.91 2.25
N VAL A 152 -0.54 -14.95 2.64
CA VAL A 152 -0.40 -13.67 1.93
C VAL A 152 0.10 -13.87 0.51
N LYS A 153 1.06 -14.77 0.32
CA LYS A 153 1.58 -15.09 -1.01
C LYS A 153 0.46 -15.63 -1.90
N GLU A 154 -0.34 -16.57 -1.40
CA GLU A 154 -1.52 -17.11 -2.08
C GLU A 154 -2.59 -16.03 -2.35
N TRP A 155 -2.73 -15.06 -1.46
CA TRP A 155 -3.63 -13.91 -1.64
C TRP A 155 -3.16 -12.93 -2.72
N SER A 156 -1.85 -12.85 -2.96
CA SER A 156 -1.26 -11.91 -3.92
C SER A 156 -1.27 -12.40 -5.38
N GLU A 157 -1.56 -13.69 -5.61
CA GLU A 157 -1.58 -14.38 -6.91
C GLU A 157 -2.94 -14.31 -7.62
#